data_AF-A0A2I2ZJZ9-F1
#
_entry.id   AF-A0A2I2ZJZ9-F1
#
_cell.length_a   1.000
_cell.length_b   1.000
_cell.length_c   1.000
_cell.angle_alpha   90.00
_cell.angle_beta   90.00
_cell.angle_gamma   90.00
#
_symmetry.space_group_name_H-M   'P 1'
#
loop_
_entity.id
_entity.type
_entity.pdbx_description
1 polymer ?
#
loop_
_entity_poly.entity_id
_entity_poly.type
_entity_poly.pdbx_seq_one_letter_code
_entity_poly.pdbx_strand_id
1 'polypeptide(L)'
;MVGVVSDDQDFLDSKDTMKMAVVLVTPLGNGDLALKFGYPTPDGGCQKMDTTFTKGAVLGQFSNPAMALTDIRVAFSDYQHFALLYLETRKGGLRNQWLQLYGGRAAGRRPRHPRFGFGMSPLCLHQPVLHAEGGTAGSWCLWP
;
A
#
# COMPACT_ATOMS: atom_id res chain seq x y z
N MET A 1 -3.25 -7.68 -1.85
CA MET A 1 -2.33 -8.41 -2.72
C MET A 1 -3.10 -9.57 -3.33
N VAL A 2 -3.08 -9.69 -4.65
CA VAL A 2 -3.91 -10.67 -5.39
C VAL A 2 -3.09 -11.72 -6.15
N GLY A 3 -1.78 -11.52 -6.29
CA GLY A 3 -0.87 -12.50 -6.85
C GLY A 3 0.57 -12.20 -6.45
N VAL A 4 1.39 -13.25 -6.32
CA VAL A 4 2.82 -13.17 -6.03
C VAL A 4 3.54 -14.25 -6.84
N VAL A 5 4.70 -13.92 -7.39
CA VAL A 5 5.66 -14.89 -7.90
C VAL A 5 7.05 -14.52 -7.41
N SER A 6 7.85 -15.52 -7.07
CA SER A 6 9.21 -15.34 -6.59
C SER A 6 10.06 -16.57 -6.88
N ASP A 7 11.37 -16.37 -7.02
CA ASP A 7 12.39 -17.42 -7.07
C ASP A 7 12.96 -17.76 -5.68
N ASP A 8 12.49 -17.09 -4.62
CA ASP A 8 12.90 -17.33 -3.24
C ASP A 8 12.47 -18.72 -2.74
N GLN A 9 13.39 -19.50 -2.20
CA GLN A 9 13.10 -20.88 -1.78
C GLN A 9 12.06 -20.96 -0.66
N ASP A 10 12.09 -20.06 0.34
CA ASP A 10 11.09 -20.07 1.42
C ASP A 10 9.70 -19.78 0.87
N PHE A 11 9.60 -18.93 -0.16
CA PHE A 11 8.36 -18.70 -0.89
C PHE A 11 7.92 -19.96 -1.63
N LEU A 12 8.82 -20.59 -2.39
CA LEU A 12 8.51 -21.80 -3.16
C LEU A 12 7.99 -22.93 -2.25
N ASP A 13 8.58 -23.07 -1.07
CA ASP A 13 8.20 -24.06 -0.05
C ASP A 13 6.83 -23.76 0.58
N SER A 14 6.40 -22.49 0.61
CA SER A 14 5.16 -22.06 1.27
C SER A 14 4.05 -21.60 0.33
N LYS A 15 4.30 -21.50 -0.99
CA LYS A 15 3.39 -20.86 -1.97
C LYS A 15 1.96 -21.43 -1.97
N ASP A 16 1.82 -22.74 -1.73
CA ASP A 16 0.51 -23.42 -1.79
C ASP A 16 -0.30 -23.25 -0.50
N THR A 17 0.36 -22.87 0.60
CA THR A 17 -0.28 -22.62 1.90
C THR A 17 -0.50 -21.13 2.15
N MET A 18 0.33 -20.28 1.53
CA MET A 18 0.24 -18.83 1.65
C MET A 18 -1.11 -18.31 1.14
N LYS A 19 -1.76 -17.49 1.95
CA LYS A 19 -3.05 -16.86 1.61
C LYS A 19 -2.85 -15.40 1.20
N MET A 20 -3.80 -14.88 0.44
CA MET A 20 -3.80 -13.48 0.01
C MET A 20 -3.81 -12.54 1.23
N ALA A 21 -2.85 -11.61 1.26
CA ALA A 21 -2.81 -10.54 2.24
C ALA A 21 -3.67 -9.35 1.79
N VAL A 22 -4.35 -8.71 2.74
CA VAL A 22 -4.90 -7.36 2.55
C VAL A 22 -3.77 -6.37 2.80
N VAL A 23 -3.62 -5.39 1.92
CA VAL A 23 -2.58 -4.36 2.05
C VAL A 23 -3.21 -2.99 1.92
N LEU A 24 -2.91 -2.12 2.88
CA LEU A 24 -3.19 -0.69 2.81
C LEU A 24 -1.86 0.04 2.58
N VAL A 25 -1.83 0.91 1.58
CA VAL A 25 -0.67 1.74 1.25
C VAL A 25 -1.05 3.20 1.45
N THR A 26 -0.26 3.92 2.25
CA THR A 26 -0.46 5.33 2.55
C THR A 26 0.78 6.11 2.16
N PRO A 27 0.71 7.06 1.21
CA PRO A 27 1.84 7.94 0.91
C PRO A 27 2.09 8.89 2.08
N LEU A 28 3.36 9.13 2.39
CA LEU A 28 3.81 10.05 3.44
C LEU A 28 4.31 11.36 2.82
N GLY A 29 4.26 12.46 3.58
CA GLY A 29 4.66 13.79 3.09
C GLY A 29 6.14 13.91 2.70
N ASN A 30 6.99 13.00 3.20
CA ASN A 30 8.40 12.92 2.81
C ASN A 30 8.61 12.09 1.52
N GLY A 31 7.57 11.49 0.95
CA GLY A 31 7.61 10.64 -0.25
C GLY A 31 7.80 9.14 0.03
N ASP A 32 7.92 8.73 1.30
CA ASP A 32 7.90 7.31 1.68
C ASP A 32 6.49 6.73 1.58
N LEU A 33 6.38 5.40 1.65
CA LEU A 33 5.10 4.70 1.74
C LEU A 33 4.99 3.98 3.07
N ALA A 34 3.93 4.24 3.83
CA ALA A 34 3.54 3.40 4.96
C ALA A 34 2.64 2.26 4.46
N LEU A 35 3.00 1.03 4.80
CA LEU A 35 2.26 -0.18 4.44
C LEU A 35 1.72 -0.85 5.69
N LYS A 36 0.47 -1.31 5.61
CA LYS A 36 -0.13 -2.20 6.60
C LYS A 36 -0.60 -3.47 5.93
N PHE A 37 -0.05 -4.59 6.35
CA PHE A 37 -0.40 -5.92 5.89
C PHE A 37 -1.34 -6.60 6.89
N GLY A 38 -2.34 -7.30 6.37
CA GLY A 38 -3.19 -8.20 7.13
C GLY A 38 -3.12 -9.59 6.51
N TYR A 39 -2.49 -10.53 7.23
CA TYR A 39 -2.39 -11.93 6.84
C TYR A 39 -3.42 -12.75 7.62
N PRO A 40 -4.23 -13.57 6.95
CA PRO A 40 -5.13 -14.48 7.66
C PRO A 40 -4.31 -15.56 8.38
N THR A 41 -4.72 -15.92 9.59
CA THR A 41 -4.09 -16.99 10.37
C THR A 41 -4.97 -18.26 10.36
N PRO A 42 -4.38 -19.46 10.56
CA PRO A 42 -5.13 -20.72 10.47
C PRO A 42 -6.30 -20.86 11.45
N ASP A 43 -6.24 -20.16 12.58
CA ASP A 43 -7.29 -20.09 13.61
C ASP A 43 -8.46 -19.15 13.25
N GLY A 44 -8.45 -18.57 12.04
CA GLY A 44 -9.46 -17.60 11.59
C GLY A 44 -9.18 -16.17 12.05
N GLY A 45 -8.04 -15.93 12.69
CA GLY A 45 -7.56 -14.60 13.05
C GLY A 45 -6.94 -13.81 11.89
N CYS A 46 -6.36 -12.66 12.24
CA CYS A 46 -5.63 -11.81 11.30
C CYS A 46 -4.39 -11.24 11.98
N GLN A 47 -3.22 -11.64 11.48
CA GLN A 47 -1.95 -11.06 11.86
C GLN A 47 -1.74 -9.76 11.10
N LYS A 48 -1.47 -8.69 11.85
CA LYS A 48 -1.17 -7.37 11.29
C LYS A 48 0.32 -7.09 11.35
N MET A 49 0.85 -6.51 10.28
CA MET A 49 2.22 -6.07 10.20
C MET A 49 2.28 -4.69 9.55
N ASP A 50 2.88 -3.74 10.25
CA ASP A 50 3.10 -2.38 9.76
C ASP A 50 4.57 -2.24 9.34
N THR A 51 4.81 -1.55 8.22
CA THR A 51 6.17 -1.28 7.75
C THR A 51 6.21 -0.02 6.88
N THR A 52 7.41 0.46 6.58
CA THR A 52 7.62 1.64 5.73
C THR A 52 8.57 1.30 4.62
N PHE A 53 8.20 1.65 3.39
CA PHE A 53 9.09 1.65 2.25
C PHE A 53 9.69 3.05 2.09
N THR A 54 11.00 3.15 2.28
CA THR A 54 11.73 4.40 2.19
C THR A 54 12.03 4.74 0.74
N LYS A 55 11.73 5.96 0.31
CA LYS A 55 11.97 6.40 -1.07
C LYS A 55 13.45 6.35 -1.44
N GLY A 56 13.72 5.96 -2.68
CA GLY A 56 15.04 6.03 -3.29
C GLY A 56 15.31 7.38 -3.95
N ALA A 57 16.46 7.46 -4.64
CA ALA A 57 16.83 8.62 -5.44
C ALA A 57 16.03 8.70 -6.75
N VAL A 58 15.51 7.56 -7.24
CA VAL A 58 14.72 7.47 -8.47
C VAL A 58 13.24 7.42 -8.12
N LEU A 59 12.41 8.15 -8.89
CA LEU A 59 10.96 8.14 -8.71
C LEU A 59 10.41 6.72 -8.85
N GLY A 60 9.56 6.30 -7.91
CA GLY A 60 8.98 4.96 -7.90
C GLY A 60 9.93 3.85 -7.41
N GLN A 61 11.14 4.21 -6.98
CA GLN A 61 12.08 3.32 -6.29
C GLN A 61 11.94 3.46 -4.77
N PHE A 62 11.97 2.33 -4.07
CA PHE A 62 11.96 2.27 -2.62
C PHE A 62 12.87 1.16 -2.09
N SER A 63 13.03 1.10 -0.76
CA SER A 63 13.71 0.01 -0.07
C SER A 63 13.11 -0.21 1.31
N ASN A 64 13.39 -1.37 1.89
CA ASN A 64 13.10 -1.68 3.28
C ASN A 64 14.15 -2.65 3.85
N PRO A 65 15.27 -2.11 4.39
CA PRO A 65 16.36 -2.92 4.91
C PRO A 65 15.94 -3.85 6.07
N ALA A 66 14.96 -3.46 6.88
CA ALA A 66 14.46 -4.27 7.99
C ALA A 66 13.80 -5.57 7.52
N MET A 67 13.28 -5.59 6.29
CA MET A 67 12.71 -6.77 5.62
C MET A 67 13.67 -7.39 4.58
N ALA A 68 14.95 -6.98 4.57
CA ALA A 68 15.93 -7.36 3.57
C ALA A 68 15.52 -7.05 2.12
N LEU A 69 14.60 -6.11 1.91
CA LEU A 69 14.17 -5.63 0.59
C LEU A 69 15.11 -4.50 0.16
N THR A 70 16.05 -4.82 -0.72
CA THR A 70 17.13 -3.90 -1.13
C THR A 70 16.74 -2.98 -2.27
N ASP A 71 15.80 -3.40 -3.12
CA ASP A 71 15.27 -2.58 -4.21
C ASP A 71 13.79 -2.92 -4.41
N ILE A 72 12.94 -1.91 -4.46
CA ILE A 72 11.51 -2.03 -4.69
C ILE A 72 11.17 -1.04 -5.80
N ARG A 73 10.47 -1.50 -6.83
CA ARG A 73 10.09 -0.67 -7.97
C ARG A 73 8.63 -0.86 -8.29
N VAL A 74 7.93 0.25 -8.53
CA VAL A 74 6.62 0.18 -9.20
C VAL A 74 6.87 -0.09 -10.67
N ALA A 75 6.72 -1.34 -11.10
CA ALA A 75 7.00 -1.77 -12.47
C ALA A 75 5.89 -1.32 -13.43
N PHE A 76 4.63 -1.51 -13.03
CA PHE A 76 3.44 -1.11 -13.80
C PHE A 76 2.31 -0.74 -12.84
N SER A 77 1.56 0.31 -13.15
CA SER A 77 0.43 0.74 -12.30
C SER A 77 -0.42 1.75 -13.05
N ASP A 78 -1.73 1.69 -12.85
CA ASP A 78 -2.65 2.81 -13.14
C ASP A 78 -3.05 3.57 -11.86
N TYR A 79 -2.52 3.13 -10.71
CA TYR A 79 -2.75 3.66 -9.37
C TYR A 79 -4.20 3.66 -8.88
N GLN A 80 -5.12 3.10 -9.68
CA GLN A 80 -6.55 3.05 -9.37
C GLN A 80 -7.04 1.62 -9.21
N HIS A 81 -6.66 0.74 -10.13
CA HIS A 81 -7.15 -0.63 -10.22
C HIS A 81 -6.05 -1.63 -9.90
N PHE A 82 -4.79 -1.32 -10.21
CA PHE A 82 -3.70 -2.23 -9.90
C PHE A 82 -2.34 -1.53 -9.76
N ALA A 83 -1.43 -2.23 -9.08
CA ALA A 83 0.00 -1.94 -9.11
C ALA A 83 0.78 -3.25 -9.09
N LEU A 84 1.73 -3.41 -10.00
CA LEU A 84 2.72 -4.48 -10.02
C LEU A 84 4.04 -3.93 -9.47
N LEU A 85 4.48 -4.50 -8.36
CA LEU A 85 5.77 -4.17 -7.76
C LEU A 85 6.79 -5.25 -8.11
N TYR A 86 7.97 -4.82 -8.54
CA TYR A 86 9.19 -5.63 -8.51
C TYR A 86 9.88 -5.40 -7.17
N LEU A 87 10.31 -6.49 -6.51
CA LEU A 87 11.09 -6.41 -5.29
C LEU A 87 12.30 -7.32 -5.39
N GLU A 88 13.41 -6.85 -4.85
CA GLU A 88 14.64 -7.59 -4.72
C GLU A 88 14.96 -7.78 -3.24
N THR A 89 15.23 -9.02 -2.86
CA THR A 89 15.77 -9.34 -1.54
C THR A 89 17.21 -9.81 -1.64
N ARG A 90 17.97 -9.58 -0.56
CA ARG A 90 19.26 -10.23 -0.34
C ARG A 90 19.21 -11.04 0.95
N LYS A 91 19.18 -12.37 0.80
CA LYS A 91 19.16 -13.31 1.93
C LYS A 91 20.35 -14.27 1.79
N GLY A 92 21.21 -14.34 2.82
CA GLY A 92 22.36 -15.24 2.83
C GLY A 92 23.37 -15.02 1.68
N GLY A 93 23.45 -13.79 1.14
CA GLY A 93 24.30 -13.47 -0.02
C GLY A 93 23.67 -13.81 -1.38
N LEU A 94 22.52 -14.51 -1.41
CA LEU A 94 21.75 -14.77 -2.61
C LEU A 94 20.78 -13.62 -2.88
N ARG A 95 20.59 -13.32 -4.17
CA ARG A 95 19.65 -12.33 -4.66
C ARG A 95 18.40 -13.06 -5.15
N ASN A 96 17.24 -12.72 -4.57
CA ASN A 96 15.95 -13.26 -4.98
C ASN A 96 15.07 -12.12 -5.50
N GLN A 97 14.20 -12.45 -6.43
CA GLN A 97 13.31 -11.53 -7.13
C GLN A 97 11.86 -11.90 -6.87
N TRP A 98 11.06 -10.87 -6.63
CA TRP A 98 9.64 -11.00 -6.37
C TRP A 98 8.86 -10.08 -7.29
N LEU A 99 7.73 -10.56 -7.78
CA LEU A 99 6.69 -9.72 -8.37
C LEU A 99 5.43 -9.86 -7.52
N GLN A 100 4.91 -8.73 -7.06
CA GLN A 100 3.69 -8.66 -6.27
C GLN A 100 2.64 -7.83 -7.00
N LEU A 101 1.49 -8.45 -7.28
CA LEU A 101 0.34 -7.77 -7.87
C LEU A 101 -0.62 -7.32 -6.77
N TYR A 102 -0.85 -6.02 -6.72
CA TYR A 102 -1.85 -5.38 -5.89
C TYR A 102 -3.07 -5.06 -6.75
N GLY A 103 -4.24 -5.50 -6.30
CA GLY A 103 -5.52 -5.05 -6.84
C GLY A 103 -6.08 -3.94 -5.98
N GLY A 104 -6.63 -2.91 -6.62
CA GLY A 104 -7.42 -1.86 -6.00
C GLY A 104 -8.71 -2.42 -5.43
N ARG A 105 -9.34 -1.68 -4.51
CA ARG A 105 -10.69 -2.06 -4.06
C ARG A 105 -11.65 -1.89 -5.25
N ALA A 106 -12.36 -2.97 -5.61
CA ALA A 106 -13.59 -2.81 -6.38
C ALA A 106 -14.46 -1.78 -5.64
N ALA A 107 -14.88 -0.71 -6.32
CA ALA A 107 -15.63 0.41 -5.75
C ALA A 107 -17.04 0.05 -5.18
N GLY A 108 -17.28 -1.22 -4.83
CA GLY A 108 -18.61 -1.78 -4.54
C GLY A 108 -18.92 -2.09 -3.08
N ARG A 109 -18.02 -1.88 -2.11
CA ARG A 109 -18.35 -2.04 -0.68
C ARG A 109 -17.70 -0.96 0.17
N ARG A 110 -18.33 0.22 0.22
CA ARG A 110 -18.20 1.09 1.39
C ARG A 110 -18.56 0.25 2.63
N PRO A 111 -17.74 0.23 3.69
CA PRO A 111 -18.23 -0.22 4.98
C PRO A 111 -19.51 0.55 5.29
N ARG A 112 -20.61 -0.13 5.59
CA ARG A 112 -21.78 0.55 6.14
C ARG A 112 -21.34 1.14 7.47
N HIS A 113 -21.04 2.44 7.50
CA HIS A 113 -20.95 3.18 8.75
C HIS A 113 -22.24 2.93 9.53
N PRO A 114 -22.18 2.67 10.85
CA PRO A 114 -23.33 2.87 11.70
C PRO A 114 -23.79 4.31 11.50
N ARG A 115 -25.08 4.52 11.26
CA ARG A 115 -25.68 5.87 11.17
C ARG A 115 -25.36 6.62 12.46
N PHE A 116 -24.33 7.46 12.44
CA PHE A 116 -24.11 8.44 13.49
C PHE A 116 -25.17 9.53 13.31
N GLY A 117 -25.89 9.82 14.38
CA GLY A 117 -27.03 10.72 14.40
C GLY A 117 -26.74 12.08 13.79
N PHE A 118 -27.75 12.62 13.11
CA PHE A 118 -27.80 13.98 12.60
C PHE A 118 -27.45 14.98 13.71
N GLY A 119 -26.53 15.90 13.40
CA GLY A 119 -26.50 17.21 14.02
C GLY A 119 -25.16 17.60 14.64
N MET A 120 -24.15 17.90 13.81
CA MET A 120 -23.27 19.08 13.96
C MET A 120 -22.56 19.30 12.61
N SER A 121 -22.81 20.44 11.97
CA SER A 121 -22.12 20.84 10.72
C SER A 121 -20.68 21.26 11.03
N PRO A 122 -19.66 20.80 10.27
CA PRO A 122 -18.31 21.36 10.37
C PRO A 122 -18.25 22.72 9.68
N LEU A 123 -17.66 23.71 10.34
CA LEU A 123 -17.33 25.01 9.75
C LEU A 123 -16.22 24.82 8.70
N CYS A 124 -16.54 25.08 7.43
CA CYS A 124 -15.54 25.15 6.37
C CYS A 124 -14.86 26.53 6.40
N LEU A 125 -13.58 26.62 6.76
CA LEU A 125 -12.79 27.82 6.49
C LEU A 125 -12.36 27.82 5.01
N HIS A 126 -12.81 28.81 4.25
CA HIS A 126 -12.31 29.10 2.92
C HIS A 126 -10.98 29.88 3.02
N GLN A 127 -9.87 29.27 2.61
CA GLN A 127 -8.67 30.01 2.23
C GLN A 127 -8.51 29.97 0.71
N PRO A 128 -8.35 31.12 0.03
CA PRO A 128 -8.13 31.16 -1.41
C PRO A 128 -6.64 30.93 -1.69
N VAL A 129 -6.29 29.76 -2.23
CA VAL A 129 -4.99 29.57 -2.91
C VAL A 129 -5.22 29.76 -4.40
N LEU A 130 -4.58 30.80 -4.95
CA LEU A 130 -4.57 31.11 -6.37
C LEU A 130 -3.97 29.93 -7.15
N HIS A 131 -4.75 29.44 -8.12
CA HIS A 131 -4.37 28.38 -9.04
C HIS A 131 -3.52 28.95 -10.18
N ALA A 132 -2.36 28.37 -10.43
CA ALA A 132 -1.76 28.39 -11.76
C ALA A 132 -1.90 26.97 -12.34
N GLU A 133 -2.81 26.87 -13.31
CA GLU A 133 -3.05 25.78 -14.25
C GLU A 133 -3.50 24.39 -13.72
N GLY A 134 -4.82 24.16 -13.83
CA GLY A 134 -5.31 22.92 -14.45
C GLY A 134 -5.69 21.74 -13.56
N GLY A 135 -6.31 21.92 -12.39
CA GLY A 135 -6.95 20.81 -11.67
C GLY A 135 -8.01 21.28 -10.67
N THR A 136 -9.19 20.65 -10.62
CA THR A 136 -10.28 21.01 -9.68
C THR A 136 -9.81 21.12 -8.22
N ALA A 137 -10.16 22.24 -7.57
CA ALA A 137 -9.88 22.52 -6.18
C ALA A 137 -10.48 21.44 -5.25
N GLY A 138 -9.62 20.70 -4.55
CA GLY A 138 -10.04 19.77 -3.51
C GLY A 138 -10.29 20.50 -2.19
N SER A 139 -11.47 20.32 -1.61
CA SER A 139 -11.76 20.71 -0.22
C SER A 139 -11.12 19.69 0.73
N TRP A 140 -10.26 20.14 1.63
CA TRP A 140 -9.75 19.32 2.73
C TRP A 140 -10.64 19.51 3.96
N CYS A 141 -11.44 18.50 4.29
CA CYS A 141 -12.10 18.43 5.59
C CYS A 141 -11.13 17.81 6.60
N LEU A 142 -10.59 18.63 7.51
CA LEU A 142 -9.98 18.15 8.74
C LEU A 142 -11.11 17.64 9.65
N TRP A 143 -11.24 16.33 9.77
CA TRP A 143 -12.00 15.69 10.84
C TRP A 143 -11.02 15.39 11.99
N PRO A 144 -11.45 15.54 13.27
CA PRO A 144 -10.62 15.19 14.43
C PRO A 144 -10.30 13.70 14.48
#